data_AF-A0A7C4V085-F1
#
_entry.id   AF-A0A7C4V085-F1
#
_cell.length_a   1.000
_cell.length_b   1.000
_cell.length_c   1.000
_cell.angle_alpha   90.00
_cell.angle_beta   90.00
_cell.angle_gamma   90.00
#
_symmetry.space_group_name_H-M   'P 1'
#
loop_
_entity.id
_entity.type
_entity.pdbx_description
1 polymer ?
#
loop_
_entity_poly.entity_id
_entity_poly.type
_entity_poly.pdbx_seq_one_letter_code
_entity_poly.pdbx_strand_id
1 'polypeptide(L)'
;MLNQVNPFYLKNEMIATIKTTVRTEGMVLLREFFLPSSFTVLDKSTRNGWSLRCVPDRYCSQTRPAHPVRSLIRSFSRLVTGKEPLSQLPLRFSHRSYTLLHDEDSSASGVVALFFLDDWPQGCGGEIVFVHHGTTILRVLPVKNSLLLVRCARGTRYFVKYVNHKAKKRSFRVL
;
A
#
# COMPACT_ATOMS: atom_id res chain seq x y z
N MET A 1 -0.98 16.20 14.43
CA MET A 1 -0.49 15.56 13.17
C MET A 1 -1.53 14.70 12.45
N LEU A 2 -2.60 14.20 13.09
CA LEU A 2 -3.60 13.33 12.43
C LEU A 2 -4.86 14.07 11.94
N ASN A 3 -4.86 15.40 11.88
CA ASN A 3 -6.03 16.21 11.50
C ASN A 3 -6.48 16.03 10.02
N GLN A 4 -5.65 15.40 9.19
CA GLN A 4 -5.98 15.06 7.80
C GLN A 4 -6.70 13.71 7.67
N VAL A 5 -6.58 12.84 8.67
CA VAL A 5 -7.22 11.52 8.72
C VAL A 5 -8.71 11.69 9.00
N ASN A 6 -9.52 10.83 8.42
CA ASN A 6 -10.95 10.74 8.71
C ASN A 6 -11.16 10.56 10.23
N PRO A 7 -11.85 11.49 10.93
CA PRO A 7 -12.04 11.45 12.38
C PRO A 7 -12.69 10.15 12.89
N PHE A 8 -13.44 9.45 12.03
CA PHE A 8 -13.98 8.14 12.33
C PHE A 8 -12.92 7.16 12.85
N TYR A 9 -11.74 7.13 12.23
CA TYR A 9 -10.62 6.25 12.60
C TYR A 9 -9.84 6.72 13.83
N LEU A 10 -10.14 7.92 14.33
CA LEU A 10 -9.48 8.50 15.51
C LEU A 10 -10.31 8.32 16.78
N LYS A 11 -11.54 7.79 16.68
CA LYS A 11 -12.36 7.42 17.84
C LYS A 11 -11.72 6.24 18.58
N ASN A 12 -11.72 6.29 19.91
CA ASN A 12 -11.11 5.24 20.76
C ASN A 12 -11.65 3.85 20.47
N GLU A 13 -12.98 3.72 20.30
CA GLU A 13 -13.64 2.47 19.95
C GLU A 13 -13.13 1.92 18.61
N MET A 14 -13.04 2.78 17.60
CA MET A 14 -12.57 2.38 16.27
C MET A 14 -11.09 1.98 16.30
N ILE A 15 -10.26 2.70 17.04
CA ILE A 15 -8.85 2.32 17.25
C ILE A 15 -8.75 0.94 17.90
N ALA A 16 -9.59 0.64 18.89
CA ALA A 16 -9.63 -0.66 19.55
C ALA A 16 -10.09 -1.78 18.58
N THR A 17 -11.08 -1.50 17.74
CA THR A 17 -11.52 -2.41 16.67
C THR A 17 -10.39 -2.68 15.69
N ILE A 18 -9.75 -1.65 15.15
CA ILE A 18 -8.62 -1.77 14.20
C ILE A 18 -7.48 -2.59 14.81
N LYS A 19 -7.10 -2.30 16.06
CA LYS A 19 -6.08 -3.05 16.81
C LYS A 19 -6.43 -4.54 16.88
N THR A 20 -7.70 -4.84 17.17
CA THR A 20 -8.18 -6.22 17.28
C THR A 20 -8.19 -6.92 15.92
N THR A 21 -8.72 -6.28 14.88
CA THR A 21 -8.74 -6.81 13.51
C THR A 21 -7.33 -7.10 12.99
N VAL A 22 -6.40 -6.15 13.10
CA VAL A 22 -5.00 -6.36 12.67
C VAL A 22 -4.31 -7.48 13.47
N ARG A 23 -4.67 -7.65 14.75
CA ARG A 23 -4.11 -8.73 15.59
C ARG A 23 -4.67 -10.11 15.23
N THR A 24 -5.95 -10.19 14.90
CA THR A 24 -6.69 -11.45 14.71
C THR A 24 -6.67 -11.91 13.25
N GLU A 25 -7.03 -11.03 12.32
CA GLU A 25 -7.09 -11.31 10.88
C GLU A 25 -5.74 -11.05 10.18
N GLY A 26 -4.84 -10.33 10.85
CA GLY A 26 -3.53 -10.00 10.29
C GLY A 26 -3.56 -8.86 9.26
N MET A 27 -4.72 -8.31 8.92
CA MET A 27 -4.84 -7.22 7.96
C MET A 27 -6.07 -6.34 8.24
N VAL A 28 -6.08 -5.13 7.71
CA VAL A 28 -7.28 -4.28 7.66
C VAL A 28 -7.18 -3.28 6.49
N LEU A 29 -8.28 -3.07 5.78
CA LEU A 29 -8.40 -2.05 4.73
C LEU A 29 -9.30 -0.91 5.20
N LEU A 30 -8.71 0.25 5.42
CA LEU A 30 -9.41 1.45 5.88
C LEU A 30 -9.77 2.32 4.67
N ARG A 31 -11.04 2.33 4.29
CA ARG A 31 -11.54 3.15 3.16
C ARG A 31 -11.77 4.59 3.59
N GLU A 32 -11.69 5.52 2.64
CA GLU A 32 -11.82 6.96 2.91
C GLU A 32 -10.92 7.42 4.06
N PHE A 33 -9.66 6.99 4.03
CA PHE A 33 -8.72 7.17 5.13
C PHE A 33 -8.40 8.64 5.38
N PHE A 34 -8.21 9.43 4.32
CA PHE A 34 -8.10 10.89 4.42
C PHE A 34 -9.44 11.57 4.22
N LEU A 35 -9.62 12.72 4.88
CA LEU A 35 -10.70 13.65 4.55
C LEU A 35 -10.64 14.04 3.06
N PRO A 36 -11.77 14.24 2.37
CA PRO A 36 -11.79 14.54 0.93
C PRO A 36 -10.92 15.75 0.52
N SER A 37 -10.90 16.81 1.33
CA SER A 37 -10.07 18.00 1.10
C SER A 37 -8.58 17.67 1.18
N SER A 38 -8.16 16.94 2.22
CA SER A 38 -6.77 16.52 2.42
C SER A 38 -6.32 15.54 1.33
N PHE A 39 -7.19 14.58 0.97
CA PHE A 39 -6.94 13.64 -0.11
C PHE A 39 -6.74 14.36 -1.46
N THR A 40 -7.55 15.38 -1.75
CA THR A 40 -7.43 16.14 -3.01
C THR A 40 -6.08 16.85 -3.12
N VAL A 41 -5.58 17.42 -2.02
CA VAL A 41 -4.25 18.06 -1.99
C VAL A 41 -3.15 17.02 -2.20
N LEU A 42 -3.23 15.89 -1.49
CA LEU A 42 -2.29 14.78 -1.60
C LEU A 42 -2.29 14.16 -3.01
N ASP A 43 -3.46 13.98 -3.61
CA ASP A 43 -3.57 13.45 -4.97
C ASP A 43 -2.85 14.36 -5.96
N LYS A 44 -3.08 15.67 -5.88
CA LYS A 44 -2.44 16.66 -6.76
C LYS A 44 -0.91 16.69 -6.59
N SER A 45 -0.41 16.70 -5.35
CA SER A 45 1.04 16.71 -5.08
C SER A 45 1.76 15.43 -5.52
N THR A 46 1.01 14.35 -5.71
CA THR A 46 1.54 13.03 -6.07
C THR A 46 1.48 12.69 -7.56
N ARG A 47 0.98 13.59 -8.43
CA ARG A 47 0.83 13.30 -9.88
C ARG A 47 2.15 13.26 -10.65
N ASN A 48 3.12 14.06 -10.25
CA ASN A 48 4.39 14.27 -10.97
C ASN A 48 5.59 13.72 -10.18
N GLY A 49 6.79 13.78 -10.79
CA GLY A 49 8.05 13.38 -10.15
C GLY A 49 8.32 11.88 -10.12
N TRP A 50 7.69 11.12 -11.03
CA TRP A 50 7.84 9.67 -11.14
C TRP A 50 8.92 9.31 -12.17
N SER A 51 9.86 8.46 -11.78
CA SER A 51 10.94 7.97 -12.63
C SER A 51 10.86 6.47 -12.80
N LEU A 52 10.98 5.97 -14.03
CA LEU A 52 11.00 4.54 -14.31
C LEU A 52 12.24 3.88 -13.67
N ARG A 53 12.02 2.73 -13.05
CA ARG A 53 13.04 1.84 -12.52
C ARG A 53 12.69 0.43 -12.97
N CYS A 54 13.61 -0.20 -13.70
CA CYS A 54 13.41 -1.53 -14.24
C CYS A 54 14.68 -2.36 -14.03
N VAL A 55 14.51 -3.48 -13.34
CA VAL A 55 15.46 -4.57 -13.23
C VAL A 55 14.63 -5.79 -13.60
N PRO A 56 14.65 -6.26 -14.87
CA PRO A 56 13.58 -7.09 -15.43
C PRO A 56 13.28 -8.38 -14.67
N ASP A 57 14.31 -9.00 -14.10
CA ASP A 57 14.15 -10.16 -13.25
C ASP A 57 13.45 -9.80 -11.93
N ARG A 58 13.59 -8.58 -11.40
CA ARG A 58 13.07 -8.11 -10.08
C ARG A 58 11.80 -7.27 -10.14
N TYR A 59 11.81 -6.17 -10.88
CA TYR A 59 10.69 -5.23 -10.94
C TYR A 59 10.76 -4.35 -12.18
N CYS A 60 9.60 -3.83 -12.57
CA CYS A 60 9.47 -2.73 -13.51
C CYS A 60 8.36 -1.82 -13.00
N SER A 61 8.69 -0.65 -12.47
CA SER A 61 7.70 0.29 -11.93
C SER A 61 8.26 1.71 -11.91
N GLN A 62 7.41 2.71 -11.69
CA GLN A 62 7.89 4.07 -11.48
C GLN A 62 7.99 4.36 -9.99
N THR A 63 9.03 5.07 -9.59
CA THR A 63 9.27 5.46 -8.19
C THR A 63 9.42 6.97 -8.07
N ARG A 64 9.22 7.52 -6.87
CA ARG A 64 9.55 8.91 -6.55
C ARG A 64 10.15 9.04 -5.15
N PRO A 65 10.79 10.17 -4.80
CA PRO A 65 11.22 10.43 -3.44
C PRO A 65 10.05 10.34 -2.44
N ALA A 66 10.39 10.01 -1.19
CA ALA A 66 9.42 9.88 -0.11
C ALA A 66 8.54 11.13 0.02
N HIS A 67 7.23 10.92 0.08
CA HIS A 67 6.27 12.00 0.24
C HIS A 67 6.04 12.32 1.73
N PRO A 68 5.83 13.59 2.14
CA PRO A 68 5.61 13.96 3.54
C PRO A 68 4.49 13.20 4.25
N VAL A 69 3.47 12.74 3.51
CA VAL A 69 2.37 11.91 4.04
C VAL A 69 2.85 10.64 4.75
N ARG A 70 4.06 10.17 4.43
CA ARG A 70 4.68 9.01 5.05
C ARG A 70 4.77 9.16 6.58
N SER A 71 5.05 10.36 7.09
CA SER A 71 5.12 10.60 8.55
C SER A 71 3.77 10.42 9.24
N LEU A 72 2.69 10.77 8.56
CA LEU A 72 1.33 10.60 9.04
C LEU A 72 0.91 9.13 9.02
N ILE A 73 1.13 8.41 7.91
CA ILE A 73 0.85 6.96 7.81
C ILE A 73 1.64 6.20 8.87
N ARG A 74 2.91 6.56 9.07
CA ARG A 74 3.77 6.05 10.12
C ARG A 74 3.16 6.25 11.51
N SER A 75 2.76 7.48 11.82
CA SER A 75 2.17 7.84 13.13
C SER A 75 0.87 7.06 13.38
N PHE A 76 0.03 6.92 12.35
CA PHE A 76 -1.20 6.14 12.44
C PHE A 76 -0.93 4.63 12.61
N SER A 77 0.00 4.06 11.84
CA SER A 77 0.42 2.66 11.99
C SER A 77 0.93 2.40 13.42
N ARG A 78 1.76 3.29 13.98
CA ARG A 78 2.24 3.17 15.36
C ARG A 78 1.09 3.20 16.36
N LEU A 79 0.11 4.09 16.16
CA LEU A 79 -1.07 4.20 17.02
C LEU A 79 -1.90 2.89 17.07
N VAL A 80 -2.12 2.25 15.92
CA VAL A 80 -3.02 1.08 15.80
C VAL A 80 -2.32 -0.27 15.83
N THR A 81 -1.01 -0.33 15.63
CA THR A 81 -0.25 -1.60 15.64
C THR A 81 0.89 -1.64 16.64
N GLY A 82 1.26 -0.50 17.24
CA GLY A 82 2.47 -0.35 18.04
C GLY A 82 3.77 -0.41 17.23
N LYS A 83 3.69 -0.55 15.90
CA LYS A 83 4.83 -0.72 15.02
C LYS A 83 4.89 0.34 13.93
N GLU A 84 6.13 0.68 13.61
CA GLU A 84 6.48 1.44 12.41
C GLU A 84 6.28 0.55 11.17
N PRO A 85 5.67 1.08 10.10
CA PRO A 85 5.54 0.32 8.88
C PRO A 85 6.92 0.17 8.21
N LEU A 86 7.12 -0.96 7.54
CA LEU A 86 8.31 -1.23 6.75
C LEU A 86 8.48 -0.11 5.71
N SER A 87 9.72 0.36 5.58
CA SER A 87 10.05 1.48 4.70
C SER A 87 9.91 1.08 3.24
N GLN A 88 9.03 1.75 2.50
CA GLN A 88 8.89 1.55 1.06
C GLN A 88 8.89 2.90 0.35
N LEU A 89 9.46 2.92 -0.86
CA LEU A 89 9.34 4.08 -1.73
C LEU A 89 7.93 4.11 -2.32
N PRO A 90 7.37 5.31 -2.56
CA PRO A 90 6.16 5.43 -3.35
C PRO A 90 6.33 4.78 -4.73
N LEU A 91 5.32 4.02 -5.17
CA LEU A 91 5.31 3.28 -6.42
C LEU A 91 4.16 3.72 -7.31
N ARG A 92 4.37 3.72 -8.62
CA ARG A 92 3.33 3.87 -9.64
C ARG A 92 3.45 2.75 -10.65
N PHE A 93 2.32 2.11 -10.90
CA PHE A 93 2.20 0.98 -11.81
C PHE A 93 1.31 1.37 -12.99
N SER A 94 1.79 1.12 -14.19
CA SER A 94 1.05 1.28 -15.45
C SER A 94 1.26 0.04 -16.32
N HIS A 95 0.78 0.03 -17.56
CA HIS A 95 0.97 -1.10 -18.47
C HIS A 95 2.44 -1.59 -18.48
N ARG A 96 2.63 -2.91 -18.36
CA ARG A 96 3.91 -3.61 -18.24
C ARG A 96 4.66 -3.44 -16.92
N SER A 97 4.09 -2.74 -15.93
CA SER A 97 4.67 -2.68 -14.59
C SER A 97 4.41 -3.97 -13.80
N TYR A 98 5.34 -4.34 -12.91
CA TYR A 98 5.27 -5.50 -12.03
C TYR A 98 6.33 -5.41 -10.92
N THR A 99 6.17 -6.25 -9.90
CA THR A 99 7.29 -6.72 -9.07
C THR A 99 7.27 -8.24 -9.01
N LEU A 100 8.42 -8.85 -8.77
CA LEU A 100 8.60 -10.29 -8.62
C LEU A 100 9.18 -10.58 -7.24
N LEU A 101 8.94 -11.78 -6.73
CA LEU A 101 9.60 -12.27 -5.53
C LEU A 101 10.96 -12.84 -5.93
N HIS A 102 12.01 -12.41 -5.23
CA HIS A 102 13.37 -12.93 -5.35
C HIS A 102 13.77 -13.70 -4.10
N ASP A 103 14.71 -14.62 -4.27
CA ASP A 103 15.26 -15.41 -3.17
C ASP A 103 16.05 -14.54 -2.18
N GLU A 104 16.70 -13.51 -2.71
CA GLU A 104 17.41 -12.48 -1.94
C GLU A 104 16.46 -11.49 -1.22
N ASP A 105 15.16 -11.50 -1.54
CA ASP A 105 14.23 -10.58 -0.89
C ASP A 105 14.08 -10.93 0.58
N SER A 106 14.46 -9.97 1.42
CA SER A 106 14.24 -10.05 2.87
C SER A 106 12.75 -10.23 3.15
N SER A 107 12.41 -11.24 3.96
CA SER A 107 11.01 -11.40 4.37
C SER A 107 10.55 -10.20 5.20
N ALA A 108 9.36 -9.68 4.90
CA ALA A 108 8.73 -8.64 5.69
C ALA A 108 8.39 -9.21 7.09
N SER A 109 9.09 -8.76 8.12
CA SER A 109 8.71 -9.03 9.52
C SER A 109 8.32 -7.70 10.17
N GLY A 110 7.03 -7.51 10.45
CA GLY A 110 6.52 -6.22 10.93
C GLY A 110 5.15 -5.88 10.38
N VAL A 111 4.95 -4.62 10.01
CA VAL A 111 3.71 -4.12 9.41
C VAL A 111 4.04 -3.52 8.06
N VAL A 112 3.33 -3.93 7.02
CA VAL A 112 3.31 -3.24 5.73
C VAL A 112 2.13 -2.29 5.73
N ALA A 113 2.35 -1.04 5.33
CA ALA A 113 1.30 -0.05 5.15
C ALA A 113 1.33 0.43 3.69
N LEU A 114 0.22 0.23 2.97
CA LEU A 114 0.08 0.64 1.57
C LEU A 114 -1.08 1.62 1.47
N PHE A 115 -0.80 2.86 1.07
CA PHE A 115 -1.85 3.84 0.82
C PHE A 115 -2.14 3.96 -0.67
N PHE A 116 -3.37 3.68 -1.07
CA PHE A 116 -3.81 3.66 -2.47
C PHE A 116 -4.44 5.00 -2.87
N LEU A 117 -3.85 5.64 -3.89
CA LEU A 117 -4.34 6.91 -4.43
C LEU A 117 -5.39 6.75 -5.53
N ASP A 118 -5.50 5.55 -6.12
CA ASP A 118 -6.29 5.29 -7.31
C ASP A 118 -7.08 3.99 -7.13
N ASP A 119 -8.26 3.94 -7.75
CA ASP A 119 -9.00 2.69 -7.93
C ASP A 119 -8.38 1.89 -9.07
N TRP A 120 -8.42 0.57 -8.95
CA TRP A 120 -7.91 -0.31 -10.00
C TRP A 120 -8.95 -1.34 -10.46
N PRO A 121 -9.22 -1.42 -11.77
CA PRO A 121 -10.21 -2.36 -12.29
C PRO A 121 -9.71 -3.80 -12.27
N GLN A 122 -10.63 -4.72 -12.01
CA GLN A 122 -10.38 -6.14 -12.10
C GLN A 122 -9.93 -6.56 -13.51
N GLY A 123 -9.12 -7.62 -13.60
CA GLY A 123 -8.67 -8.20 -14.86
C GLY A 123 -7.50 -7.48 -15.55
N CYS A 124 -7.07 -6.32 -15.04
CA CYS A 124 -5.90 -5.60 -15.57
C CYS A 124 -4.56 -6.07 -14.98
N GLY A 125 -4.55 -7.09 -14.11
CA GLY A 125 -3.40 -7.38 -13.25
C GLY A 125 -3.26 -6.31 -12.16
N GLY A 126 -2.04 -6.00 -11.72
CA GLY A 126 -1.80 -4.95 -10.71
C GLY A 126 -2.31 -5.26 -9.30
N GLU A 127 -2.83 -6.46 -9.08
CA GLU A 127 -3.16 -6.98 -7.75
C GLU A 127 -1.90 -7.06 -6.90
N ILE A 128 -1.99 -6.59 -5.65
CA ILE A 128 -0.94 -6.81 -4.66
C ILE A 128 -1.22 -8.17 -4.02
N VAL A 129 -0.22 -9.04 -4.04
CA VAL A 129 -0.33 -10.43 -3.60
C VAL A 129 0.65 -10.65 -2.46
N PHE A 130 0.15 -10.96 -1.27
CA PHE A 130 0.98 -11.38 -0.14
C PHE A 130 1.07 -12.91 -0.11
N VAL A 131 2.28 -13.39 0.13
CA VAL A 131 2.64 -14.80 0.14
C VAL A 131 3.36 -15.10 1.44
N HIS A 132 3.00 -16.19 2.10
CA HIS A 132 3.69 -16.70 3.28
C HIS A 132 4.15 -18.14 2.99
N HIS A 133 5.47 -18.37 3.05
CA HIS A 133 6.08 -19.67 2.70
C HIS A 133 5.55 -20.28 1.38
N GLY A 134 5.50 -19.46 0.32
CA GLY A 134 5.04 -19.89 -1.01
C GLY A 134 3.52 -19.94 -1.19
N THR A 135 2.73 -19.83 -0.12
CA THR A 135 1.26 -19.84 -0.19
C THR A 135 0.68 -18.44 -0.22
N THR A 136 -0.22 -18.15 -1.17
CA THR A 136 -0.92 -16.86 -1.24
C THR A 136 -1.88 -16.73 -0.04
N ILE A 137 -1.73 -15.65 0.74
CA ILE A 137 -2.57 -15.38 1.92
C ILE A 137 -3.51 -14.17 1.72
N LEU A 138 -3.18 -13.27 0.80
CA LEU A 138 -3.99 -12.09 0.50
C LEU A 138 -3.78 -11.66 -0.95
N ARG A 139 -4.89 -11.34 -1.62
CA ARG A 139 -4.91 -10.62 -2.90
C ARG A 139 -5.76 -9.38 -2.71
N VAL A 140 -5.23 -8.22 -3.07
CA VAL A 140 -5.92 -6.94 -2.92
C VAL A 140 -5.76 -6.11 -4.18
N LEU A 141 -6.87 -5.55 -4.65
CA LEU A 141 -6.88 -4.53 -5.68
C LEU A 141 -6.78 -3.14 -5.01
N PRO A 142 -6.01 -2.20 -5.59
CA PRO A 142 -6.01 -0.82 -5.14
C PRO A 142 -7.43 -0.24 -5.11
N VAL A 143 -7.78 0.37 -3.98
CA VAL A 143 -9.04 1.10 -3.77
C VAL A 143 -8.69 2.53 -3.40
N LYS A 144 -9.26 3.51 -4.08
CA LYS A 144 -8.91 4.91 -3.89
C LYS A 144 -9.12 5.38 -2.45
N ASN A 145 -8.21 6.25 -2.00
CA ASN A 145 -8.22 6.85 -0.67
C ASN A 145 -8.34 5.80 0.44
N SER A 146 -7.60 4.70 0.32
CA SER A 146 -7.62 3.64 1.32
C SER A 146 -6.23 3.28 1.81
N LEU A 147 -6.14 2.98 3.10
CA LEU A 147 -4.94 2.50 3.76
C LEU A 147 -5.09 1.03 4.09
N LEU A 148 -4.25 0.19 3.50
CA LEU A 148 -4.11 -1.21 3.87
C LEU A 148 -2.98 -1.36 4.88
N LEU A 149 -3.27 -1.98 6.02
CA LEU A 149 -2.26 -2.44 6.97
C LEU A 149 -2.22 -3.97 6.94
N VAL A 150 -1.03 -4.55 6.83
CA VAL A 150 -0.82 -6.01 6.87
C VAL A 150 0.27 -6.35 7.86
N ARG A 151 -0.07 -7.14 8.87
CA ARG A 151 0.88 -7.72 9.81
C ARG A 151 1.59 -8.90 9.14
N CYS A 152 2.87 -8.72 8.88
CA CYS A 152 3.71 -9.69 8.20
C CYS A 152 4.56 -10.46 9.22
N ALA A 153 4.48 -11.79 9.18
CA ALA A 153 5.38 -12.66 9.93
C ALA A 153 6.66 -12.90 9.12
N ARG A 154 7.72 -13.38 9.78
CA ARG A 154 8.92 -13.84 9.06
C ARG A 154 8.51 -14.88 8.01
N GLY A 155 9.06 -14.76 6.80
CA GLY A 155 8.63 -15.56 5.64
C GLY A 155 7.47 -14.98 4.83
N THR A 156 6.82 -13.90 5.29
CA THR A 156 5.85 -13.16 4.46
C THR A 156 6.60 -12.26 3.47
N ARG A 157 6.22 -12.34 2.20
CA ARG A 157 6.65 -11.43 1.12
C ARG A 157 5.41 -10.96 0.35
N TYR A 158 5.56 -9.96 -0.48
CA TYR A 158 4.47 -9.57 -1.37
C TYR A 158 5.01 -9.04 -2.70
N PHE A 159 4.18 -9.11 -3.74
CA PHE A 159 4.51 -8.60 -5.06
C PHE A 159 3.29 -7.97 -5.73
N VAL A 160 3.52 -7.18 -6.77
CA VAL A 160 2.48 -6.60 -7.61
C VAL A 160 2.44 -7.33 -8.94
N LYS A 161 1.31 -7.99 -9.21
CA LYS A 161 1.10 -8.78 -10.42
C LYS A 161 1.23 -7.91 -11.67
N TYR A 162 1.81 -8.50 -12.72
CA TYR A 162 1.99 -7.84 -14.02
C TYR A 162 0.73 -7.13 -14.52
N VAL A 163 0.89 -5.83 -14.81
CA VAL A 163 -0.17 -5.00 -15.38
C VAL A 163 -0.25 -5.22 -16.89
N ASN A 164 -1.35 -5.84 -17.33
CA ASN A 164 -1.52 -6.26 -18.72
C ASN A 164 -2.12 -5.17 -19.62
N HIS A 165 -2.25 -5.49 -20.91
CA HIS A 165 -2.73 -4.57 -21.96
C HIS A 165 -4.15 -4.01 -21.70
N LYS A 166 -4.99 -4.69 -20.90
CA LYS A 166 -6.35 -4.20 -20.57
C LYS A 166 -6.33 -2.91 -19.74
N ALA A 167 -5.20 -2.60 -19.10
CA ALA A 167 -5.00 -1.34 -18.40
C ALA A 167 -5.02 -0.12 -19.34
N LYS A 168 -4.71 -0.29 -20.64
CA LYS A 168 -4.61 0.81 -21.61
C LYS A 168 -3.67 1.92 -21.08
N LYS A 169 -4.18 3.14 -20.91
CA LYS A 169 -3.46 4.31 -20.36
C LYS A 169 -3.62 4.49 -18.85
N ARG A 170 -4.31 3.56 -18.16
CA ARG A 170 -4.53 3.65 -16.71
C ARG A 170 -3.23 3.37 -15.96
N SER A 171 -3.10 3.98 -14.80
CA SER A 171 -2.06 3.68 -13.81
C SER A 171 -2.61 3.87 -12.41
N PHE A 172 -2.05 3.17 -11.42
CA PHE A 172 -2.35 3.40 -10.01
C PHE A 172 -1.07 3.73 -9.24
N ARG A 173 -1.22 4.49 -8.16
CA ARG A 173 -0.14 4.90 -7.26
C ARG A 173 -0.36 4.35 -5.86
N VAL A 174 0.75 3.97 -5.23
CA VAL A 174 0.84 3.47 -3.86
C VAL A 174 1.87 4.31 -3.11
N LEU A 175 1.51 4.82 -1.93
CA LEU A 175 2.38 5.59 -1.04
C LEU A 175 2.68 4.85 0.26
#